data_AF-A0A975T2K8-F1
#
_entry.id   AF-A0A975T2K8-F1
#
_cell.length_a   1.000
_cell.length_b   1.000
_cell.length_c   1.000
_cell.angle_alpha   90.00
_cell.angle_beta   90.00
_cell.angle_gamma   90.00
#
_symmetry.space_group_name_H-M   'P 1'
#
loop_
_entity.id
_entity.type
_entity.pdbx_description
1 polymer ?
#
loop_
_entity_poly.entity_id
_entity_poly.type
_entity_poly.pdbx_seq_one_letter_code
_entity_poly.pdbx_strand_id
1 'polypeptide(L)'
;MQTPSYTRTAEGGLRYNRFHVTALCSPTRAALLTARNNHAVGFGSIGEFSSGFPGYTAMLPQECAPLPRILRDNGYSTAAFGKWHLTPDGQQGPAGPLDRWPTGWGFDYFYGFLGGDAGQWDPMLAENQKIIGTPAEYDDEENPYYLPDAMADRTIEWLHGVRAQDPHKPFFVYFSTGCSHAPHHVASEWADRYAGQFDQGWDRLREVVFARQKELGVVPADAELTARDDAFPAWDDVPPTTAEVLRTTDGGLRRLLRERGPQRRPGHRRGRRARRARQHPDHLDLGGTTAPAWRAPSPDRSTR
;
A
#
# COMPACT_ATOMS: atom_id res chain seq x y z
N MET A 1 -11.49 2.69 -21.64
CA MET A 1 -10.21 2.96 -20.96
C MET A 1 -9.06 2.76 -21.93
N GLN A 2 -8.12 3.70 -21.98
CA GLN A 2 -6.92 3.63 -22.81
C GLN A 2 -5.71 3.30 -21.94
N THR A 3 -5.07 2.17 -22.20
CA THR A 3 -3.94 1.65 -21.41
C THR A 3 -2.79 1.20 -22.33
N PRO A 4 -2.24 2.10 -23.16
CA PRO A 4 -1.34 1.72 -24.26
C PRO A 4 -0.09 0.97 -23.79
N SER A 5 0.48 1.33 -22.64
CA SER A 5 1.63 0.60 -22.08
C SER A 5 1.28 -0.83 -21.67
N TYR A 6 0.15 -1.03 -20.98
CA TYR A 6 -0.32 -2.38 -20.65
C TYR A 6 -0.70 -3.18 -21.90
N THR A 7 -1.33 -2.56 -22.89
CA THR A 7 -1.67 -3.19 -24.17
C THR A 7 -0.42 -3.70 -24.88
N ARG A 8 0.63 -2.86 -25.01
CA ARG A 8 1.90 -3.29 -25.63
C ARG A 8 2.54 -4.47 -24.89
N THR A 9 2.57 -4.44 -23.55
CA THR A 9 3.10 -5.56 -22.76
C THR A 9 2.28 -6.83 -22.97
N ALA A 10 0.95 -6.71 -23.05
CA ALA A 10 0.04 -7.83 -23.23
C ALA A 10 0.09 -8.43 -24.64
N GLU A 11 0.35 -7.62 -25.67
CA GLU A 11 0.52 -8.06 -27.06
C GLU A 11 1.90 -8.69 -27.30
N GLY A 12 2.94 -8.20 -26.62
CA GLY A 12 4.30 -8.73 -26.73
C GLY A 12 4.63 -9.86 -25.75
N GLY A 13 3.67 -10.33 -24.94
CA GLY A 13 3.91 -11.23 -23.83
C GLY A 13 2.80 -12.22 -23.55
N LEU A 14 2.90 -12.88 -22.39
CA LEU A 14 1.88 -13.82 -21.92
C LEU A 14 0.75 -13.09 -21.20
N ARG A 15 -0.47 -13.60 -21.38
CA ARG A 15 -1.68 -13.16 -20.67
C ARG A 15 -2.28 -14.35 -19.92
N TYR A 16 -2.66 -14.13 -18.68
CA TYR A 16 -3.29 -15.14 -17.83
C TYR A 16 -4.73 -14.71 -17.55
N ASN A 17 -5.70 -15.58 -17.87
CA ASN A 17 -7.11 -15.38 -17.49
C ASN A 17 -7.44 -15.99 -16.12
N ARG A 18 -6.45 -16.62 -15.47
CA ARG A 18 -6.58 -17.21 -14.14
C ARG A 18 -5.28 -17.01 -13.33
N PHE A 19 -5.27 -15.95 -12.55
CA PHE A 19 -4.18 -15.58 -11.64
C PHE A 19 -4.77 -15.31 -10.27
N HIS A 20 -4.15 -15.85 -9.21
CA HIS A 20 -4.73 -15.83 -7.87
C HIS A 20 -3.81 -15.07 -6.90
N VAL A 21 -4.45 -14.30 -6.03
CA VAL A 21 -3.86 -13.62 -4.89
C VAL A 21 -4.68 -13.97 -3.64
N THR A 22 -4.22 -13.55 -2.46
CA THR A 22 -5.06 -13.63 -1.26
C THR A 22 -6.09 -12.49 -1.24
N ALA A 23 -7.07 -12.55 -0.35
CA ALA A 23 -8.13 -11.52 -0.26
C ALA A 23 -7.66 -10.16 0.27
N LEU A 24 -6.43 -10.05 0.79
CA LEU A 24 -5.95 -8.86 1.50
C LEU A 24 -4.53 -8.45 1.08
N CYS A 25 -4.18 -7.20 1.38
CA CYS A 25 -2.92 -6.58 0.96
C CYS A 25 -1.68 -7.24 1.60
N SER A 26 -1.53 -7.19 2.93
CA SER A 26 -0.37 -7.76 3.62
C SER A 26 -0.20 -9.27 3.34
N PRO A 27 -1.26 -10.10 3.40
CA PRO A 27 -1.13 -11.52 3.08
C PRO A 27 -0.64 -11.79 1.65
N THR A 28 -1.13 -11.04 0.65
CA THR A 28 -0.65 -11.16 -0.75
C THR A 28 0.81 -10.75 -0.88
N ARG A 29 1.20 -9.64 -0.25
CA ARG A 29 2.59 -9.13 -0.29
C ARG A 29 3.57 -10.09 0.38
N ALA A 30 3.18 -10.64 1.53
CA ALA A 30 3.96 -11.65 2.23
C ALA A 30 4.13 -12.90 1.37
N ALA A 31 3.05 -13.41 0.77
CA ALA A 31 3.12 -14.57 -0.11
C ALA A 31 4.00 -14.30 -1.34
N LEU A 32 3.88 -13.13 -1.97
CA LEU A 32 4.69 -12.73 -3.11
C LEU A 32 6.19 -12.65 -2.77
N LEU A 33 6.55 -12.02 -1.66
CA LEU A 33 7.95 -11.78 -1.29
C LEU A 33 8.62 -12.98 -0.63
N THR A 34 7.87 -13.99 -0.20
CA THR A 34 8.42 -15.19 0.45
C THR A 34 8.23 -16.46 -0.38
N ALA A 35 7.36 -16.42 -1.40
CA ALA A 35 6.87 -17.61 -2.12
C ALA A 35 6.26 -18.68 -1.18
N ARG A 36 5.73 -18.28 -0.02
CA ARG A 36 5.13 -19.18 0.97
C ARG A 36 3.66 -18.83 1.19
N ASN A 37 2.92 -19.80 1.74
CA ASN A 37 1.58 -19.54 2.25
C ASN A 37 1.62 -18.42 3.30
N ASN A 38 0.72 -17.45 3.17
CA ASN A 38 0.68 -16.24 4.00
C ASN A 38 0.52 -16.55 5.51
N HIS A 39 -0.24 -17.58 5.90
CA HIS A 39 -0.34 -18.00 7.30
C HIS A 39 0.96 -18.62 7.81
N ALA A 40 1.68 -19.37 6.97
CA ALA A 40 2.97 -19.96 7.35
C ALA A 40 4.05 -18.91 7.62
N VAL A 41 3.87 -17.67 7.15
CA VAL A 41 4.79 -16.55 7.39
C VAL A 41 4.19 -15.46 8.28
N GLY A 42 3.12 -15.76 9.02
CA GLY A 42 2.56 -14.86 10.03
C GLY A 42 1.54 -13.83 9.51
N PHE A 43 1.22 -13.82 8.22
CA PHE A 43 0.33 -12.83 7.59
C PHE A 43 -1.03 -13.42 7.21
N GLY A 44 -1.80 -13.85 8.21
CA GLY A 44 -3.19 -14.29 8.07
C GLY A 44 -4.20 -13.15 7.95
N SER A 45 -3.80 -11.92 8.28
CA SER A 45 -4.56 -10.68 8.13
C SER A 45 -3.63 -9.53 7.73
N ILE A 46 -4.18 -8.33 7.57
CA ILE A 46 -3.40 -7.10 7.41
C ILE A 46 -2.65 -6.75 8.71
N GLY A 47 -1.53 -6.02 8.60
CA GLY A 47 -0.64 -5.73 9.73
C GLY A 47 -1.31 -5.00 10.89
N GLU A 48 -2.34 -4.21 10.59
CA GLU A 48 -3.20 -3.46 11.51
C GLU A 48 -4.03 -4.40 12.42
N PHE A 49 -4.34 -5.61 11.94
CA PHE A 49 -5.09 -6.63 12.66
C PHE A 49 -4.22 -7.83 13.04
N SER A 50 -2.93 -7.59 13.26
CA SER A 50 -2.04 -8.60 13.82
C SER A 50 -2.46 -9.01 15.23
N SER A 51 -2.22 -10.27 15.59
CA SER A 51 -2.61 -10.86 16.88
C SER A 51 -1.57 -11.88 17.35
N GLY A 52 -1.67 -12.35 18.59
CA GLY A 52 -0.76 -13.37 19.11
C GLY A 52 -1.00 -14.79 18.55
N PHE A 53 -2.01 -15.00 17.73
CA PHE A 53 -2.35 -16.34 17.23
C PHE A 53 -1.38 -16.81 16.14
N PRO A 54 -1.05 -18.12 16.10
CA PRO A 54 -0.20 -18.69 15.06
C PRO A 54 -0.69 -18.32 13.66
N GLY A 55 0.21 -17.76 12.85
CA GLY A 55 -0.08 -17.34 11.48
C GLY A 55 -0.76 -15.98 11.33
N TYR A 56 -1.03 -15.25 12.41
CA TYR A 56 -1.64 -13.90 12.40
C TYR A 56 -0.77 -12.85 13.10
N THR A 57 0.50 -13.16 13.33
CA THR A 57 1.41 -12.34 14.13
C THR A 57 1.98 -11.13 13.41
N ALA A 58 1.87 -11.09 12.07
CA ALA A 58 2.61 -10.18 11.20
C ALA A 58 4.13 -10.21 11.48
N MET A 59 4.63 -11.37 11.89
CA MET A 59 6.04 -11.62 12.15
C MET A 59 6.55 -12.69 11.19
N LEU A 60 7.56 -12.32 10.41
CA LEU A 60 8.24 -13.26 9.54
C LEU A 60 9.03 -14.27 10.40
N PRO A 61 8.85 -15.59 10.21
CA PRO A 61 9.66 -16.60 10.89
C PRO A 61 11.14 -16.49 10.50
N GLN A 62 12.06 -16.78 11.43
CA GLN A 62 13.50 -16.65 11.19
C GLN A 62 14.02 -17.61 10.10
N GLU A 63 13.37 -18.76 9.94
CA GLU A 63 13.62 -19.75 8.89
C GLU A 63 13.06 -19.36 7.52
N CYS A 64 12.42 -18.20 7.41
CA CYS A 64 11.94 -17.65 6.15
C CYS A 64 12.88 -16.55 5.67
N ALA A 65 13.65 -16.82 4.62
CA ALA A 65 14.39 -15.79 3.90
C ALA A 65 13.49 -15.20 2.79
N PRO A 66 13.13 -13.91 2.84
CA PRO A 66 12.40 -13.27 1.75
C PRO A 66 13.24 -13.20 0.48
N LEU A 67 12.58 -13.15 -0.67
CA LEU A 67 13.19 -12.95 -1.98
C LEU A 67 14.21 -11.79 -2.03
N PRO A 68 13.92 -10.57 -1.54
CA PRO A 68 14.92 -9.49 -1.56
C PRO A 68 16.18 -9.84 -0.77
N ARG A 69 16.05 -10.51 0.39
CA ARG A 69 17.20 -11.00 1.15
C ARG A 69 18.03 -11.99 0.36
N ILE A 70 17.38 -12.97 -0.27
CA ILE A 70 18.05 -13.98 -1.09
C ILE A 70 18.80 -13.31 -2.24
N LEU A 71 18.16 -12.37 -2.96
CA LEU A 71 18.77 -11.65 -4.08
C LEU A 71 19.96 -10.81 -3.64
N ARG A 72 19.82 -10.05 -2.55
CA ARG A 72 20.90 -9.23 -1.99
C ARG A 72 22.11 -10.08 -1.61
N ASP A 73 21.89 -11.18 -0.91
CA ASP A 73 22.96 -12.11 -0.49
C ASP A 73 23.63 -12.80 -1.72
N ASN A 74 23.02 -12.74 -2.91
CA ASN A 74 23.56 -13.21 -4.18
C ASN A 74 24.01 -12.06 -5.11
N GLY A 75 24.33 -10.89 -4.56
CA GLY A 75 25.01 -9.81 -5.27
C GLY A 75 24.10 -8.79 -5.98
N TYR A 76 22.78 -8.89 -5.83
CA TYR A 76 21.87 -7.87 -6.35
C TYR A 76 21.89 -6.62 -5.48
N SER A 77 21.79 -5.45 -6.11
CA SER A 77 21.29 -4.25 -5.42
C SER A 77 19.77 -4.35 -5.34
N THR A 78 19.19 -4.12 -4.17
CA THR A 78 17.76 -4.31 -3.95
C THR A 78 17.09 -3.04 -3.43
N ALA A 79 15.96 -2.65 -4.01
CA ALA A 79 15.21 -1.49 -3.56
C ALA A 79 13.70 -1.71 -3.61
N ALA A 80 12.98 -1.08 -2.69
CA ALA A 80 11.52 -1.06 -2.65
C ALA A 80 11.01 0.38 -2.71
N PHE A 81 9.97 0.61 -3.52
CA PHE A 81 9.35 1.91 -3.70
C PHE A 81 7.83 1.80 -3.51
N GLY A 82 7.27 2.68 -2.69
CA GLY A 82 5.83 2.81 -2.45
C GLY A 82 5.30 2.04 -1.25
N LYS A 83 4.15 1.37 -1.41
CA LYS A 83 3.44 0.71 -0.32
C LYS A 83 4.21 -0.51 0.19
N TRP A 84 4.49 -0.55 1.49
CA TRP A 84 5.08 -1.71 2.15
C TRP A 84 4.02 -2.65 2.74
N HIS A 85 3.27 -2.18 3.74
CA HIS A 85 2.14 -2.88 4.37
C HIS A 85 2.45 -4.24 5.02
N LEU A 86 3.70 -4.44 5.46
CA LEU A 86 4.12 -5.63 6.22
C LEU A 86 4.71 -5.28 7.60
N THR A 87 4.80 -4.00 7.95
CA THR A 87 5.18 -3.53 9.30
C THR A 87 3.91 -3.27 10.11
N PRO A 88 3.69 -3.95 11.25
CA PRO A 88 2.56 -3.66 12.14
C PRO A 88 2.56 -2.18 12.59
N ASP A 89 1.39 -1.54 12.69
CA ASP A 89 1.27 -0.11 12.99
C ASP A 89 2.05 0.34 14.23
N GLY A 90 1.96 -0.44 15.31
CA GLY A 90 2.70 -0.16 16.56
C GLY A 90 4.23 -0.28 16.45
N GLN A 91 4.77 -0.66 15.29
CA GLN A 91 6.18 -0.95 15.04
C GLN A 91 6.76 -0.10 13.88
N GLN A 92 6.00 0.88 13.39
CA GLN A 92 6.42 1.81 12.32
C GLN A 92 7.23 3.00 12.85
N GLY A 93 7.79 2.90 14.05
CA GLY A 93 8.55 3.98 14.70
C GLY A 93 10.03 3.63 14.97
N PRO A 94 10.83 4.62 15.39
CA PRO A 94 12.26 4.43 15.68
C PRO A 94 12.53 3.53 16.88
N ALA A 95 11.52 3.28 17.73
CA ALA A 95 11.60 2.29 18.80
C ALA A 95 11.75 0.85 18.27
N GLY A 96 11.45 0.63 16.99
CA GLY A 96 11.51 -0.66 16.35
C GLY A 96 10.37 -1.60 16.79
N PRO A 97 10.52 -2.90 16.53
CA PRO A 97 11.70 -3.53 15.92
C PRO A 97 11.85 -3.16 14.44
N LEU A 98 13.10 -2.95 13.99
CA LEU A 98 13.41 -2.51 12.62
C LEU A 98 13.55 -3.66 11.61
N ASP A 99 13.51 -4.90 12.09
CA ASP A 99 13.52 -6.11 11.27
C ASP A 99 12.22 -6.31 10.46
N ARG A 100 11.13 -5.60 10.82
CA ARG A 100 9.85 -5.61 10.10
C ARG A 100 9.76 -4.61 8.96
N TRP A 101 10.70 -3.68 8.89
CA TRP A 101 10.77 -2.68 7.84
C TRP A 101 11.30 -3.30 6.54
N PRO A 102 11.11 -2.65 5.38
CA PRO A 102 11.63 -3.15 4.10
C PRO A 102 13.12 -3.52 4.15
N THR A 103 13.94 -2.70 4.82
CA THR A 103 15.38 -2.98 4.95
C THR A 103 15.69 -4.19 5.84
N GLY A 104 14.83 -4.47 6.83
CA GLY A 104 14.86 -5.70 7.63
C GLY A 104 14.54 -6.97 6.83
N TRP A 105 13.74 -6.83 5.76
CA TRP A 105 13.37 -7.94 4.86
C TRP A 105 14.41 -8.21 3.76
N GLY A 106 15.45 -7.38 3.66
CA GLY A 106 16.56 -7.59 2.74
C GLY A 106 16.66 -6.57 1.62
N PHE A 107 15.82 -5.52 1.59
CA PHE A 107 16.03 -4.40 0.68
C PHE A 107 17.20 -3.52 1.16
N ASP A 108 18.05 -3.04 0.25
CA ASP A 108 19.14 -2.11 0.56
C ASP A 108 18.63 -0.67 0.69
N TYR A 109 17.57 -0.34 -0.05
CA TYR A 109 16.95 0.99 -0.05
C TYR A 109 15.41 0.89 -0.01
N PHE A 110 14.79 1.84 0.69
CA PHE A 110 13.34 2.00 0.68
C PHE A 110 12.93 3.46 0.63
N TYR A 111 11.93 3.76 -0.21
CA TYR A 111 11.20 5.01 -0.22
C TYR A 111 9.71 4.77 -0.43
N GLY A 112 8.86 5.20 0.51
CA GLY A 112 7.42 5.02 0.36
C GLY A 112 6.68 5.14 1.68
N PHE A 113 5.61 4.37 1.87
CA PHE A 113 4.80 4.41 3.08
C PHE A 113 4.58 3.01 3.65
N LEU A 114 4.50 2.91 4.98
CA LEU A 114 4.46 1.64 5.68
C LEU A 114 3.04 1.08 5.84
N GLY A 115 2.04 1.95 5.93
CA GLY A 115 0.64 1.59 6.19
C GLY A 115 -0.13 0.97 5.02
N GLY A 116 -1.39 0.64 5.30
CA GLY A 116 -2.32 0.06 4.33
C GLY A 116 -2.84 1.01 3.26
N ASP A 117 -2.83 2.30 3.50
CA ASP A 117 -3.20 3.30 2.51
C ASP A 117 -2.41 4.59 2.72
N ALA A 118 -2.46 5.43 1.70
CA ALA A 118 -1.92 6.78 1.74
C ALA A 118 -2.60 7.60 0.65
N GLY A 119 -2.82 8.88 0.94
CA GLY A 119 -3.10 9.84 -0.12
C GLY A 119 -1.92 9.96 -1.06
N GLN A 120 -2.19 10.22 -2.35
CA GLN A 120 -1.13 10.39 -3.35
C GLN A 120 -0.48 11.79 -3.32
N TRP A 121 -1.08 12.75 -2.59
CA TRP A 121 -0.58 14.13 -2.49
C TRP A 121 0.07 14.41 -1.12
N ASP A 122 -0.48 13.79 -0.08
CA ASP A 122 -0.16 14.01 1.33
C ASP A 122 0.27 12.71 2.08
N PRO A 123 1.06 11.80 1.47
CA PRO A 123 1.42 10.55 2.14
C PRO A 123 2.33 10.78 3.34
N MET A 124 2.14 10.00 4.42
CA MET A 124 3.13 9.89 5.49
C MET A 124 4.28 8.98 5.00
N LEU A 125 5.40 9.58 4.63
CA LEU A 125 6.50 8.84 4.01
C LEU A 125 7.57 8.40 5.00
N ALA A 126 8.24 7.33 4.61
CA ALA A 126 9.44 6.82 5.23
C ALA A 126 10.52 6.57 4.16
N GLU A 127 11.76 6.83 4.53
CA GLU A 127 12.94 6.51 3.77
C GLU A 127 13.87 5.66 4.63
N ASN A 128 14.19 4.47 4.16
CA ASN A 128 14.88 3.44 4.93
C ASN A 128 14.19 3.19 6.28
N GLN A 129 14.85 3.46 7.41
CA GLN A 129 14.33 3.26 8.77
C GLN A 129 13.88 4.56 9.44
N LYS A 130 13.59 5.60 8.65
CA LYS A 130 13.23 6.92 9.13
C LYS A 130 11.90 7.37 8.54
N ILE A 131 10.96 7.78 9.39
CA ILE A 131 9.80 8.55 8.95
C ILE A 131 10.27 9.95 8.54
N ILE A 132 10.03 10.33 7.29
CA ILE A 132 10.39 11.65 6.75
C ILE A 132 9.20 12.62 6.74
N GLY A 133 8.00 12.13 7.05
CA GLY A 133 6.79 12.94 7.18
C GLY A 133 6.04 13.09 5.86
N THR A 134 5.07 14.00 5.87
CA THR A 134 4.39 14.45 4.65
C THR A 134 5.31 15.41 3.87
N PRO A 135 5.48 15.24 2.55
CA PRO A 135 6.27 16.16 1.71
C PRO A 135 5.82 17.60 1.90
N ALA A 136 6.75 18.56 1.96
CA ALA A 136 6.41 19.96 2.21
C ALA A 136 5.65 20.59 1.03
N GLU A 137 5.89 20.07 -0.17
CA GLU A 137 5.31 20.50 -1.44
C GLU A 137 3.85 20.03 -1.60
N TYR A 138 3.27 19.31 -0.63
CA TYR A 138 1.87 18.88 -0.71
C TYR A 138 0.86 20.04 -0.78
N ASP A 139 1.22 21.19 -0.20
CA ASP A 139 0.43 22.42 -0.18
C ASP A 139 0.83 23.40 -1.32
N ASP A 140 1.78 23.02 -2.19
CA ASP A 140 2.15 23.83 -3.35
C ASP A 140 1.05 23.75 -4.41
N GLU A 141 0.44 24.90 -4.75
CA GLU A 141 -0.65 24.95 -5.73
C GLU A 141 -0.16 24.81 -7.18
N GLU A 142 1.08 25.18 -7.46
CA GLU A 142 1.65 25.15 -8.81
C GLU A 142 2.29 23.79 -9.10
N ASN A 143 3.01 23.24 -8.13
CA ASN A 143 3.73 21.97 -8.27
C ASN A 143 3.50 21.06 -7.05
N PRO A 144 2.27 20.58 -6.82
CA PRO A 144 1.97 19.73 -5.69
C PRO A 144 2.75 18.42 -5.77
N TYR A 145 3.24 17.95 -4.63
CA TYR A 145 3.85 16.63 -4.53
C TYR A 145 2.91 15.52 -5.03
N TYR A 146 3.36 14.67 -5.95
CA TYR A 146 2.63 13.49 -6.39
C TYR A 146 3.43 12.21 -6.18
N LEU A 147 2.93 11.31 -5.32
CA LEU A 147 3.63 10.10 -4.91
C LEU A 147 4.07 9.21 -6.10
N PRO A 148 3.24 8.94 -7.11
CA PRO A 148 3.65 8.09 -8.24
C PRO A 148 4.83 8.66 -9.03
N ASP A 149 4.85 9.98 -9.25
CA ASP A 149 5.93 10.65 -9.97
C ASP A 149 7.20 10.64 -9.12
N ALA A 150 7.09 11.02 -7.84
CA ALA A 150 8.22 10.95 -6.91
C ALA A 150 8.79 9.53 -6.78
N MET A 151 7.93 8.49 -6.75
CA MET A 151 8.38 7.10 -6.76
C MET A 151 9.15 6.75 -8.03
N ALA A 152 8.66 7.19 -9.21
CA ALA A 152 9.34 6.96 -10.48
C ALA A 152 10.70 7.66 -10.53
N ASP A 153 10.75 8.93 -10.15
CA ASP A 153 11.98 9.74 -10.12
C ASP A 153 13.00 9.14 -9.16
N ARG A 154 12.59 8.78 -7.94
CA ARG A 154 13.46 8.13 -6.95
C ARG A 154 13.96 6.77 -7.42
N THR A 155 13.14 6.02 -8.15
CA THR A 155 13.56 4.74 -8.75
C THR A 155 14.63 4.96 -9.81
N ILE A 156 14.43 5.94 -10.70
CA ILE A 156 15.37 6.29 -11.78
C ILE A 156 16.69 6.81 -11.17
N GLU A 157 16.62 7.71 -10.19
CA GLU A 157 17.77 8.23 -9.45
C GLU A 157 18.58 7.09 -8.82
N TRP A 158 17.92 6.18 -8.10
CA TRP A 158 18.57 5.02 -7.49
C TRP A 158 19.21 4.11 -8.54
N LEU A 159 18.52 3.82 -9.65
CA LEU A 159 19.07 3.01 -10.75
C LEU A 159 20.29 3.65 -11.40
N HIS A 160 20.26 4.97 -11.63
CA HIS A 160 21.43 5.73 -12.11
C HIS A 160 22.61 5.62 -11.13
N GLY A 161 22.35 5.72 -9.83
CA GLY A 161 23.37 5.53 -8.79
C GLY A 161 24.00 4.13 -8.84
N VAL A 162 23.19 3.08 -8.92
CA VAL A 162 23.68 1.69 -9.05
C VAL A 162 24.55 1.55 -10.31
N ARG A 163 24.09 2.06 -11.45
CA ARG A 163 24.80 1.95 -12.74
C ARG A 163 26.07 2.79 -12.80
N ALA A 164 26.09 3.96 -12.16
CA ALA A 164 27.28 4.81 -12.09
C ALA A 164 28.40 4.15 -11.28
N GLN A 165 28.06 3.40 -10.23
CA GLN A 165 29.04 2.65 -9.44
C GLN A 165 29.47 1.34 -10.10
N ASP A 166 28.51 0.58 -10.63
CA ASP A 166 28.77 -0.69 -11.32
C ASP A 166 27.73 -0.90 -12.46
N PRO A 167 28.15 -0.78 -13.73
CA PRO A 167 27.24 -0.92 -14.87
C PRO A 167 26.68 -2.33 -15.04
N HIS A 168 27.33 -3.35 -14.46
CA HIS A 168 26.98 -4.76 -14.63
C HIS A 168 26.29 -5.36 -13.40
N LYS A 169 26.31 -4.68 -12.24
CA LYS A 169 25.64 -5.17 -11.04
C LYS A 169 24.14 -5.40 -11.29
N PRO A 170 23.60 -6.61 -11.02
CA PRO A 170 22.18 -6.85 -11.18
C PRO A 170 21.38 -6.08 -10.12
N PHE A 171 20.14 -5.72 -10.45
CA PHE A 171 19.26 -5.04 -9.51
C PHE A 171 17.90 -5.73 -9.42
N PHE A 172 17.23 -5.53 -8.29
CA PHE A 172 15.84 -5.88 -8.08
C PHE A 172 15.10 -4.68 -7.51
N VAL A 173 14.07 -4.22 -8.23
CA VAL A 173 13.19 -3.14 -7.81
C VAL A 173 11.80 -3.70 -7.53
N TYR A 174 11.34 -3.55 -6.29
CA TYR A 174 9.97 -3.78 -5.91
C TYR A 174 9.18 -2.47 -5.98
N PHE A 175 8.53 -2.23 -7.12
CA PHE A 175 7.76 -1.01 -7.36
C PHE A 175 6.27 -1.25 -7.06
N SER A 176 5.81 -0.80 -5.90
CA SER A 176 4.44 -1.04 -5.43
C SER A 176 3.68 0.26 -5.21
N THR A 177 2.95 0.70 -6.22
CA THR A 177 2.22 1.98 -6.17
C THR A 177 1.09 1.97 -5.13
N GLY A 178 0.77 3.16 -4.62
CA GLY A 178 -0.47 3.40 -3.86
C GLY A 178 -1.71 3.61 -4.74
N CYS A 179 -1.52 3.80 -6.06
CA CYS A 179 -2.61 4.07 -7.00
C CYS A 179 -3.65 2.94 -7.05
N SER A 180 -4.89 3.31 -7.36
CA SER A 180 -6.06 2.41 -7.37
C SER A 180 -6.49 1.88 -5.99
N HIS A 181 -5.78 2.26 -4.92
CA HIS A 181 -6.30 2.16 -3.56
C HIS A 181 -7.08 3.42 -3.19
N ALA A 182 -7.97 3.33 -2.21
CA ALA A 182 -8.57 4.51 -1.60
C ALA A 182 -7.51 5.27 -0.75
N PRO A 183 -7.56 6.60 -0.67
CA PRO A 183 -8.42 7.49 -1.46
C PRO A 183 -7.98 7.56 -2.93
N HIS A 184 -8.96 7.55 -3.85
CA HIS A 184 -8.69 7.55 -5.29
C HIS A 184 -8.30 8.95 -5.79
N HIS A 185 -7.00 9.21 -5.80
CA HIS A 185 -6.41 10.46 -6.28
C HIS A 185 -5.87 10.30 -7.70
N VAL A 186 -6.22 11.25 -8.57
CA VAL A 186 -5.71 11.35 -9.94
C VAL A 186 -5.79 12.81 -10.37
N ALA A 187 -4.80 13.29 -11.13
CA ALA A 187 -4.82 14.65 -11.66
C ALA A 187 -5.97 14.84 -12.67
N SER A 188 -6.51 16.06 -12.75
CA SER A 188 -7.63 16.38 -13.64
C SER A 188 -7.30 16.08 -15.11
N GLU A 189 -6.07 16.35 -15.55
CA GLU A 189 -5.64 16.05 -16.92
C GLU A 189 -5.81 14.58 -17.35
N TRP A 190 -5.84 13.64 -16.39
CA TRP A 190 -6.08 12.22 -16.63
C TRP A 190 -7.55 11.86 -16.42
N ALA A 191 -8.20 12.43 -15.40
CA ALA A 191 -9.61 12.21 -15.12
C ALA A 191 -10.51 12.75 -16.25
N ASP A 192 -10.23 13.96 -16.74
CA ASP A 192 -11.04 14.68 -17.74
C ASP A 192 -11.10 13.93 -19.08
N ARG A 193 -10.08 13.13 -19.40
CA ARG A 193 -10.07 12.26 -20.60
C ARG A 193 -11.17 11.20 -20.57
N TYR A 194 -11.71 10.91 -19.39
CA TYR A 194 -12.76 9.92 -19.18
C TYR A 194 -14.09 10.55 -18.74
N ALA A 195 -14.22 11.88 -18.79
CA ALA A 195 -15.47 12.56 -18.49
C ALA A 195 -16.62 11.98 -19.34
N GLY A 196 -17.76 11.68 -18.70
CA GLY A 196 -18.93 11.12 -19.34
C GLY A 196 -18.87 9.62 -19.68
N GLN A 197 -17.69 8.99 -19.69
CA GLN A 197 -17.51 7.59 -20.12
C GLN A 197 -18.14 6.57 -19.15
N PHE A 198 -18.45 6.99 -17.92
CA PHE A 198 -18.99 6.15 -16.86
C PHE A 198 -20.34 6.65 -16.31
N ASP A 199 -20.93 7.68 -16.92
CA ASP A 199 -22.18 8.31 -16.43
C ASP A 199 -23.39 7.38 -16.49
N GLN A 200 -23.34 6.38 -17.36
CA GLN A 200 -24.30 5.28 -17.49
C GLN A 200 -24.39 4.35 -16.26
N GLY A 201 -23.48 4.49 -15.30
CA GLY A 201 -23.51 3.76 -14.04
C GLY A 201 -23.02 2.32 -14.11
N TRP A 202 -22.93 1.69 -12.93
CA TRP A 202 -22.41 0.32 -12.80
C TRP A 202 -23.31 -0.71 -13.48
N ASP A 203 -24.63 -0.52 -13.52
CA ASP A 203 -25.55 -1.50 -14.13
C ASP A 203 -25.26 -1.68 -15.62
N ARG A 204 -25.18 -0.58 -16.37
CA ARG A 204 -24.77 -0.60 -17.79
C ARG A 204 -23.32 -1.01 -17.97
N LEU A 205 -22.42 -0.58 -17.08
CA LEU A 205 -21.00 -0.90 -17.18
C LEU A 205 -20.76 -2.41 -17.07
N ARG A 206 -21.49 -3.13 -16.21
CA ARG A 206 -21.40 -4.58 -16.07
C ARG A 206 -21.70 -5.31 -17.38
N GLU A 207 -22.73 -4.90 -18.11
CA GLU A 207 -23.07 -5.47 -19.41
C GLU A 207 -21.97 -5.23 -20.45
N VAL A 208 -21.48 -3.98 -20.55
CA VAL A 208 -20.42 -3.60 -21.49
C VAL A 208 -19.13 -4.37 -21.21
N VAL A 209 -18.73 -4.47 -19.94
CA VAL A 209 -17.54 -5.21 -19.51
C VAL A 209 -17.70 -6.70 -19.83
N PHE A 210 -18.87 -7.28 -19.56
CA PHE A 210 -19.13 -8.70 -19.79
C PHE A 210 -19.08 -9.06 -21.29
N ALA A 211 -19.71 -8.25 -22.15
CA ALA A 211 -19.65 -8.42 -23.59
C ALA A 211 -18.20 -8.37 -24.11
N ARG A 212 -17.41 -7.41 -23.62
CA ARG A 212 -16.00 -7.28 -23.96
C ARG A 212 -15.15 -8.45 -23.44
N GLN A 213 -15.45 -8.98 -22.26
CA GLN A 213 -14.76 -10.16 -21.72
C GLN A 213 -14.99 -11.39 -22.60
N LYS A 214 -16.20 -11.56 -23.17
CA LYS A 214 -16.49 -12.61 -24.16
C LYS A 214 -15.71 -12.41 -25.45
N GLU A 215 -15.72 -11.19 -26.00
CA GLU A 215 -14.96 -10.85 -27.21
C GLU A 215 -13.45 -11.12 -27.03
N LEU A 216 -12.90 -10.82 -25.85
CA LEU A 216 -11.51 -11.05 -25.51
C LEU A 216 -11.19 -12.51 -25.14
N GLY A 217 -12.19 -13.40 -25.04
CA GLY A 217 -12.02 -14.79 -24.62
C GLY A 217 -11.57 -14.95 -23.15
N VAL A 218 -11.79 -13.92 -22.32
CA VAL A 218 -11.49 -13.95 -20.88
C VAL A 218 -12.47 -14.87 -20.14
N VAL A 219 -13.73 -14.88 -20.58
CA VAL A 219 -14.80 -15.76 -20.09
C VAL A 219 -15.34 -16.63 -21.23
N PRO A 220 -15.96 -17.79 -20.92
CA PRO A 220 -16.60 -18.63 -21.94
C PRO A 220 -17.66 -17.90 -22.76
N ALA A 221 -17.82 -18.27 -24.03
CA ALA A 221 -18.79 -17.63 -24.94
C ALA A 221 -20.25 -17.85 -24.49
N ASP A 222 -20.51 -18.98 -23.84
CA ASP A 222 -21.79 -19.38 -23.24
C ASP A 222 -21.97 -18.87 -21.81
N ALA A 223 -21.00 -18.14 -21.24
CA ALA A 223 -21.16 -17.57 -19.90
C ALA A 223 -22.39 -16.65 -19.83
N GLU A 224 -23.07 -16.63 -18.69
CA GLU A 224 -24.21 -15.75 -18.43
C GLU A 224 -23.84 -14.65 -17.43
N LEU A 225 -24.33 -13.43 -17.66
CA LEU A 225 -24.14 -12.33 -16.73
C LEU A 225 -25.03 -12.56 -15.51
N THR A 226 -24.44 -12.56 -14.32
CA THR A 226 -25.20 -12.71 -13.07
C THR A 226 -26.14 -11.52 -12.84
N ALA A 227 -27.29 -11.80 -12.20
CA ALA A 227 -28.17 -10.75 -11.71
C ALA A 227 -27.42 -9.78 -10.78
N ARG A 228 -27.92 -8.54 -10.66
CA ARG A 228 -27.45 -7.62 -9.61
C ARG A 228 -27.87 -8.20 -8.26
N ASP A 229 -26.96 -8.14 -7.29
CA ASP A 229 -27.27 -8.47 -5.90
C ASP A 229 -28.09 -7.33 -5.28
N ASP A 230 -29.21 -7.68 -4.63
CA ASP A 230 -30.14 -6.73 -4.01
C ASP A 230 -29.48 -5.90 -2.89
N ALA A 231 -28.33 -6.35 -2.36
CA ALA A 231 -27.55 -5.59 -1.39
C ALA A 231 -26.96 -4.28 -1.94
N PHE A 232 -26.83 -4.15 -3.27
CA PHE A 232 -26.34 -2.93 -3.91
C PHE A 232 -27.49 -2.20 -4.59
N PRO A 233 -27.70 -0.89 -4.38
CA PRO A 233 -28.77 -0.16 -5.07
C PRO A 233 -28.57 -0.16 -6.60
N ALA A 234 -29.66 -0.01 -7.37
CA ALA A 234 -29.54 0.29 -8.79
C ALA A 234 -28.89 1.66 -8.95
N TRP A 235 -28.15 1.88 -10.02
CA TRP A 235 -27.54 3.18 -10.29
C TRP A 235 -28.58 4.31 -10.34
N ASP A 236 -29.74 4.04 -10.96
CA ASP A 236 -30.81 5.02 -11.11
C ASP A 236 -31.52 5.36 -9.77
N ASP A 237 -31.36 4.51 -8.75
CA ASP A 237 -31.89 4.73 -7.40
C ASP A 237 -30.91 5.54 -6.52
N VAL A 238 -29.69 5.80 -6.99
CA VAL A 238 -28.69 6.57 -6.25
C VAL A 238 -29.08 8.04 -6.25
N PRO A 239 -29.16 8.70 -5.08
CA PRO A 239 -29.44 10.13 -5.01
C PRO A 239 -28.48 10.94 -5.88
N PRO A 240 -28.94 11.96 -6.64
CA PRO A 240 -28.08 12.72 -7.55
C PRO A 240 -26.84 13.31 -6.88
N THR A 241 -26.93 13.70 -5.61
CA THR A 241 -25.81 14.20 -4.81
C THR A 241 -24.75 13.14 -4.54
N THR A 242 -25.16 11.89 -4.31
CA THR A 242 -24.26 10.75 -4.16
C THR A 242 -23.67 10.35 -5.51
N ALA A 243 -24.47 10.37 -6.57
CA ALA A 243 -24.00 10.09 -7.93
C ALA A 243 -22.94 11.11 -8.39
N GLU A 244 -23.09 12.40 -8.05
CA GLU A 244 -22.10 13.46 -8.32
C GLU A 244 -20.75 13.16 -7.62
N VAL A 245 -20.78 12.73 -6.37
CA VAL A 245 -19.57 12.32 -5.62
C VAL A 245 -18.95 11.06 -6.22
N LEU A 246 -19.75 10.06 -6.59
CA LEU A 246 -19.24 8.81 -7.17
C LEU A 246 -18.67 9.00 -8.59
N ARG A 247 -19.09 10.05 -9.30
CA ARG A 247 -18.54 10.43 -10.61
C ARG A 247 -17.26 11.27 -10.50
N THR A 248 -16.97 11.83 -9.33
CA THR A 248 -15.83 12.72 -9.13
C THR A 248 -14.70 12.03 -8.38
N THR A 249 -13.47 12.23 -8.84
CA THR A 249 -12.26 11.80 -8.13
C THR A 249 -11.97 12.77 -6.99
N ASP A 250 -11.13 12.42 -6.01
CA ASP A 250 -10.90 13.30 -4.84
C ASP A 250 -10.37 14.69 -5.23
N GLY A 251 -9.65 14.81 -6.37
CA GLY A 251 -9.28 16.11 -6.94
C GLY A 251 -10.48 16.96 -7.37
N GLY A 252 -11.50 16.34 -7.98
CA GLY A 252 -12.79 16.96 -8.28
C GLY A 252 -13.60 17.27 -7.02
N LEU A 253 -13.54 16.42 -6.00
CA LEU A 253 -14.18 16.66 -4.71
C LEU A 253 -13.53 17.84 -3.96
N ARG A 254 -12.20 17.95 -3.95
CA ARG A 254 -11.47 19.11 -3.40
C ARG A 254 -11.85 20.41 -4.11
N ARG A 255 -12.13 20.38 -5.42
CA ARG A 255 -12.63 21.53 -6.18
C ARG A 255 -14.09 21.85 -5.82
N LEU A 256 -14.97 20.86 -5.80
CA LEU A 256 -16.38 20.98 -5.38
C LEU A 256 -16.54 21.51 -3.95
N LEU A 257 -15.73 21.03 -3.02
CA LEU A 257 -15.73 21.48 -1.62
C LEU A 257 -15.19 22.91 -1.46
N ARG A 258 -14.25 23.33 -2.33
CA ARG A 258 -13.80 24.74 -2.39
C ARG A 258 -14.85 25.66 -2.99
N GLU A 259 -15.49 25.26 -4.09
CA GLU A 259 -16.56 26.02 -4.75
C GLU A 259 -17.82 26.15 -3.86
N ARG A 260 -18.11 25.15 -3.02
CA ARG A 260 -19.23 25.18 -2.08
C ARG A 260 -18.97 25.97 -0.79
N GLY A 261 -17.73 26.39 -0.54
CA GLY A 261 -17.31 27.19 0.62
C GLY A 261 -17.57 26.52 1.98
N PRO A 262 -16.87 26.91 3.06
CA PRO A 262 -17.20 26.40 4.38
C PRO A 262 -18.60 26.92 4.79
N GLN A 263 -19.58 26.03 4.90
CA GLN A 263 -20.82 26.37 5.61
C GLN A 263 -20.47 26.68 7.06
N ARG A 264 -20.41 27.98 7.37
CA ARG A 264 -20.26 28.48 8.74
C ARG A 264 -21.41 27.93 9.58
N ARG A 265 -21.10 27.02 10.51
CA ARG A 265 -22.03 26.69 11.60
C ARG A 265 -22.24 27.94 12.46
N PRO A 266 -23.48 28.28 12.87
CA PRO A 266 -23.73 29.42 13.75
C PRO A 266 -23.01 29.22 15.09
N GLY A 267 -22.37 30.30 15.57
CA GLY A 267 -21.41 30.26 16.66
C GLY A 267 -21.96 29.75 17.99
N HIS A 268 -21.19 28.87 18.63
CA HIS A 268 -21.24 28.67 20.07
C HIS A 268 -20.06 29.42 20.72
N ARG A 269 -20.40 30.48 21.47
CA ARG A 269 -19.47 31.22 22.34
C ARG A 269 -18.86 30.25 23.36
N ARG A 270 -17.57 29.97 23.26
CA ARG A 270 -16.80 29.36 24.36
C ARG A 270 -16.16 30.46 25.20
N GLY A 271 -16.70 30.64 26.41
CA GLY A 271 -16.06 31.44 27.45
C GLY A 271 -14.77 30.77 27.92
N ARG A 272 -13.66 31.51 27.88
CA ARG A 272 -12.39 31.13 28.48
C ARG A 272 -12.53 31.12 30.00
N ARG A 273 -12.19 30.00 30.64
CA ARG A 273 -11.61 29.99 32.00
C ARG A 273 -10.38 29.10 32.00
N ALA A 274 -9.23 29.74 32.12
CA ALA A 274 -7.97 29.10 32.43
C ALA A 274 -7.96 28.70 33.91
N ARG A 275 -7.50 27.48 34.22
CA ARG A 275 -6.90 27.16 35.51
C ARG A 275 -5.64 26.31 35.30
N ARG A 276 -4.52 26.83 35.81
CA ARG A 276 -3.25 26.15 36.03
C ARG A 276 -3.35 25.26 37.28
N ALA A 277 -2.73 24.09 37.26
CA ALA A 277 -2.15 23.37 38.41
C ALA A 277 -1.10 22.41 37.83
N ARG A 278 0.20 22.74 37.91
CA ARG A 278 1.21 22.33 38.91
C ARG A 278 1.56 20.83 38.92
N GLN A 279 2.81 20.59 38.47
CA GLN A 279 3.83 19.58 38.86
C GLN A 279 3.69 19.11 40.34
N HIS A 280 4.11 17.93 40.82
CA HIS A 280 5.12 16.91 40.43
C HIS A 280 4.89 15.60 41.26
N PRO A 281 5.84 14.62 41.33
CA PRO A 281 5.67 13.20 40.99
C PRO A 281 5.44 12.24 42.19
N ASP A 282 5.19 10.96 41.91
CA ASP A 282 5.57 9.89 42.83
C ASP A 282 6.28 8.75 42.08
N HIS A 283 7.38 8.34 42.70
CA HIS A 283 8.26 7.24 42.35
C HIS A 283 7.56 5.89 42.53
N LEU A 284 7.89 4.90 41.70
CA LEU A 284 7.99 3.50 42.09
C LEU A 284 9.02 2.81 41.19
N ASP A 285 10.23 2.70 41.73
CA ASP A 285 11.28 1.79 41.34
C ASP A 285 11.10 0.51 42.18
N LEU A 286 10.96 -0.64 41.53
CA LEU A 286 11.28 -1.95 42.10
C LEU A 286 11.81 -2.82 40.96
N GLY A 287 13.13 -3.02 41.00
CA GLY A 287 13.89 -3.75 39.99
C GLY A 287 13.79 -5.28 40.05
N GLY A 288 14.38 -5.87 39.02
CA GLY A 288 15.17 -7.09 39.07
C GLY A 288 14.42 -8.42 39.11
N THR A 289 14.51 -9.22 38.04
CA THR A 289 15.51 -10.30 37.98
C THR A 289 15.42 -11.13 36.68
N THR A 290 16.62 -11.36 36.12
CA THR A 290 17.12 -12.55 35.42
C THR A 290 16.46 -13.05 34.12
N ALA A 291 17.20 -12.85 33.03
CA ALA A 291 17.11 -13.61 31.79
C ALA A 291 17.63 -15.05 31.97
N PRO A 292 17.02 -16.07 31.33
CA PRO A 292 17.63 -17.39 31.23
C PRO A 292 18.65 -17.45 30.08
N ALA A 293 19.87 -17.86 30.42
CA ALA A 293 20.94 -18.18 29.51
C ALA A 293 20.60 -19.41 28.64
N TRP A 294 20.63 -19.23 27.32
CA TRP A 294 20.56 -20.32 26.35
C TRP A 294 21.92 -21.04 26.29
N ARG A 295 21.95 -22.35 26.56
CA ARG A 295 23.11 -23.23 26.33
C ARG A 295 22.97 -23.87 24.94
N ALA A 296 24.01 -23.74 24.13
CA ALA A 296 24.15 -24.48 22.87
C ALA A 296 24.40 -25.98 23.13
N PRO A 297 23.83 -26.91 22.35
CA PRO A 297 24.27 -28.30 22.36
C PRO A 297 25.51 -28.49 21.47
N SER A 298 26.55 -29.14 22.02
CA SER A 298 27.70 -29.65 21.28
C SER A 298 27.32 -30.88 20.43
N PRO A 299 28.03 -31.15 19.31
CA PRO A 299 27.71 -32.24 18.42
C PRO A 299 28.30 -33.56 18.94
N ASP A 300 27.45 -34.58 19.14
CA ASP A 300 27.90 -35.96 19.27
C ASP A 300 27.86 -36.65 17.91
N ARG A 301 29.03 -37.11 17.48
CA ARG A 301 29.25 -38.13 16.46
C ARG A 301 29.27 -39.49 17.17
N SER A 302 28.30 -40.37 16.94
CA SER A 302 28.60 -41.80 16.74
C SER A 302 27.40 -42.68 16.35
N THR A 303 27.63 -43.47 15.30
CA THR A 303 27.20 -44.85 15.06
C THR A 303 25.79 -45.19 14.52
N ARG A 304 25.88 -45.81 13.32
CA ARG A 304 24.97 -46.70 12.57
C ARG A 304 24.01 -46.07 11.57
#